data_AF-A0AAX1Q6J0-F1
#
_entry.id   AF-A0AAX1Q6J0-F1
#
_cell.length_a   1.000
_cell.length_b   1.000
_cell.length_c   1.000
_cell.angle_alpha   90.00
_cell.angle_beta   90.00
_cell.angle_gamma   90.00
#
_symmetry.space_group_name_H-M   'P 1'
#
loop_
_entity.id
_entity.type
_entity.pdbx_description
1 polymer ?
#
loop_
_entity_poly.entity_id
_entity_poly.type
_entity_poly.pdbx_seq_one_letter_code
_entity_poly.pdbx_strand_id
1 'polypeptide(L)'
;MEQAMRGFFLYLSRNKALTKVAKKYGLQFGAKRFVAGDTINLAVDVIRGLNNKGLDVTIDYLGEFIESEEEAMEMTNQCIEAIQAIGRESIESQLSLKLTSLGLDLSSDIAIQNMKRILDEAEANGVFVTIDMEDYSRCEKTLRIFKELKTKYDNIGTVIQAYLRRTENDMKELDAYEPNLRLVKGAYKEPKEVVFPKKQDVDENFKKIIEMHMLNGHYTAVATHDDKIIEYTKNLVLKHNIPKEQFEFQMLYGIRTEKQEELVKDGYRMRVYVPYGTDWYGYFMRRLAERPANVAFVLKGMSKK
;
A
#
# COMPACT_ATOMS: atom_id res chain seq x y z
N MET A 1 -6.11 -17.25 -21.86
CA MET A 1 -7.24 -17.02 -20.92
C MET A 1 -6.89 -16.00 -19.84
N GLU A 2 -5.78 -16.19 -19.11
CA GLU A 2 -5.36 -15.30 -18.01
C GLU A 2 -5.05 -13.84 -18.42
N GLN A 3 -4.33 -13.63 -19.54
CA GLN A 3 -4.07 -12.28 -20.07
C GLN A 3 -5.34 -11.55 -20.55
N ALA A 4 -6.27 -12.27 -21.19
CA ALA A 4 -7.53 -11.69 -21.67
C ALA A 4 -8.43 -11.28 -20.49
N MET A 5 -8.52 -12.12 -19.46
CA MET A 5 -9.24 -11.83 -18.22
C MET A 5 -8.62 -10.63 -17.48
N ARG A 6 -7.29 -10.59 -17.34
CA ARG A 6 -6.58 -9.45 -16.76
C ARG A 6 -6.85 -8.16 -17.53
N GLY A 7 -6.77 -8.19 -18.87
CA GLY A 7 -7.07 -7.05 -19.73
C GLY A 7 -8.49 -6.53 -19.55
N PHE A 8 -9.47 -7.43 -19.46
CA PHE A 8 -10.88 -7.10 -19.22
C PHE A 8 -11.10 -6.37 -17.89
N PHE A 9 -10.59 -6.91 -16.77
CA PHE A 9 -10.77 -6.28 -15.46
C PHE A 9 -10.01 -4.95 -15.33
N LEU A 10 -8.82 -4.82 -15.95
CA LEU A 10 -8.09 -3.55 -16.00
C LEU A 10 -8.80 -2.49 -16.85
N TYR A 11 -9.51 -2.91 -17.90
CA TYR A 11 -10.37 -2.01 -18.66
C TYR A 11 -11.55 -1.52 -17.81
N LEU A 12 -12.23 -2.44 -17.10
CA LEU A 12 -13.32 -2.08 -16.19
C LEU A 12 -12.88 -1.14 -15.07
N SER A 13 -11.69 -1.35 -14.50
CA SER A 13 -11.18 -0.52 -13.41
C SER A 13 -10.96 0.95 -13.78
N ARG A 14 -10.88 1.27 -15.09
CA ARG A 14 -10.66 2.63 -15.61
C ARG A 14 -11.95 3.31 -16.07
N ASN A 15 -13.10 2.62 -16.00
CA ASN A 15 -14.36 3.14 -16.52
C ASN A 15 -15.04 4.06 -15.48
N LYS A 16 -14.99 5.38 -15.73
CA LYS A 16 -15.58 6.41 -14.85
C LYS A 16 -17.10 6.23 -14.66
N ALA A 17 -17.83 5.80 -15.69
CA ALA A 17 -19.28 5.61 -15.61
C ALA A 17 -19.65 4.41 -14.71
N LEU A 18 -18.97 3.27 -14.88
CA LEU A 18 -19.17 2.10 -14.02
C LEU A 18 -18.77 2.38 -12.57
N THR A 19 -17.70 3.14 -12.37
CA THR A 19 -17.27 3.59 -11.04
C THR A 19 -18.34 4.43 -10.37
N LYS A 20 -18.92 5.41 -11.08
CA LYS A 20 -20.01 6.26 -10.57
C LYS A 20 -21.27 5.45 -10.23
N VAL A 21 -21.61 4.46 -11.05
CA VAL A 21 -22.72 3.54 -10.77
C VAL A 21 -22.42 2.71 -9.52
N ALA A 22 -21.24 2.09 -9.43
CA ALA A 22 -20.85 1.24 -8.31
C ALA A 22 -20.83 2.01 -6.97
N LYS A 23 -20.37 3.27 -6.97
CA LYS A 23 -20.45 4.18 -5.81
C LYS A 23 -21.87 4.26 -5.24
N LYS A 24 -22.90 4.32 -6.10
CA LYS A 24 -24.31 4.42 -5.69
C LYS A 24 -24.88 3.17 -5.02
N TYR A 25 -24.34 1.99 -5.34
CA TYR A 25 -24.84 0.71 -4.82
C TYR A 25 -24.07 0.17 -3.60
N GLY A 26 -23.02 0.86 -3.16
CA GLY A 26 -22.18 0.47 -2.02
C GLY A 26 -21.40 -0.83 -2.27
N LEU A 27 -20.78 -1.38 -1.22
CA LEU A 27 -19.97 -2.60 -1.31
C LEU A 27 -20.82 -3.86 -1.62
N GLN A 28 -21.03 -4.12 -2.91
CA GLN A 28 -21.74 -5.29 -3.43
C GLN A 28 -20.75 -6.29 -4.08
N PHE A 29 -21.26 -7.44 -4.55
CA PHE A 29 -20.52 -8.40 -5.38
C PHE A 29 -19.20 -8.91 -4.77
N GLY A 30 -19.14 -9.07 -3.45
CA GLY A 30 -17.95 -9.59 -2.76
C GLY A 30 -16.86 -8.55 -2.48
N ALA A 31 -17.08 -7.26 -2.77
CA ALA A 31 -16.12 -6.19 -2.50
C ALA A 31 -15.73 -6.08 -1.02
N LYS A 32 -16.65 -6.41 -0.09
CA LYS A 32 -16.42 -6.46 1.37
C LYS A 32 -15.25 -7.36 1.79
N ARG A 33 -14.82 -8.29 0.93
CA ARG A 33 -13.63 -9.12 1.19
C ARG A 33 -12.32 -8.36 1.05
N PHE A 34 -12.29 -7.33 0.20
CA PHE A 34 -11.06 -6.61 -0.17
C PHE A 34 -11.06 -5.15 0.28
N VAL A 35 -12.19 -4.64 0.76
CA VAL A 35 -12.39 -3.27 1.23
C VAL A 35 -13.18 -3.32 2.54
N ALA A 36 -12.69 -2.59 3.56
CA ALA A 36 -13.24 -2.67 4.92
C ALA A 36 -14.61 -2.04 5.09
N GLY A 37 -14.97 -1.11 4.21
CA GLY A 37 -16.18 -0.29 4.34
C GLY A 37 -16.09 0.93 3.44
N ASP A 38 -17.17 1.68 3.37
CA ASP A 38 -17.21 3.00 2.74
C ASP A 38 -17.06 4.16 3.74
N THR A 39 -17.02 3.87 5.05
CA THR A 39 -16.87 4.85 6.14
C THR A 39 -15.71 4.50 7.07
N ILE A 40 -15.20 5.49 7.79
CA ILE A 40 -14.13 5.29 8.78
C ILE A 40 -14.56 4.35 9.93
N ASN A 41 -15.81 4.42 10.38
CA ASN A 41 -16.30 3.55 11.46
C ASN A 41 -16.28 2.06 11.08
N LEU A 42 -16.65 1.74 9.84
CA LEU A 42 -16.54 0.36 9.35
C LEU A 42 -15.07 -0.07 9.21
N ALA A 43 -14.18 0.83 8.81
CA ALA A 43 -12.75 0.56 8.79
C ALA A 43 -12.22 0.27 10.20
N VAL A 44 -12.61 1.06 11.21
CA VAL A 44 -12.27 0.85 12.62
C VAL A 44 -12.67 -0.54 13.11
N ASP A 45 -13.89 -1.00 12.81
CA ASP A 45 -14.33 -2.34 13.22
C ASP A 45 -13.48 -3.46 12.59
N VAL A 46 -13.10 -3.30 11.32
CA VAL A 46 -12.20 -4.23 10.63
C VAL A 46 -10.80 -4.19 11.24
N ILE A 47 -10.27 -3.00 11.54
CA ILE A 47 -8.95 -2.83 12.18
C ILE A 47 -8.94 -3.56 13.53
N ARG A 48 -9.94 -3.33 14.40
CA ARG A 48 -10.04 -4.03 15.70
C ARG A 48 -10.07 -5.54 15.52
N GLY A 49 -10.83 -6.03 14.55
CA GLY A 49 -10.89 -7.46 14.23
C GLY A 49 -9.54 -8.05 13.82
N LEU A 50 -8.70 -7.29 13.10
CA LEU A 50 -7.35 -7.69 12.71
C LEU A 50 -6.36 -7.58 13.88
N ASN A 51 -6.39 -6.49 14.64
CA ASN A 51 -5.52 -6.31 15.81
C ASN A 51 -5.75 -7.40 16.87
N ASN A 52 -7.00 -7.82 17.07
CA ASN A 52 -7.33 -8.95 17.97
C ASN A 52 -6.70 -10.28 17.55
N LYS A 53 -6.25 -10.40 16.31
CA LYS A 53 -5.51 -11.56 15.79
C LYS A 53 -4.00 -11.37 15.79
N GLY A 54 -3.51 -10.27 16.37
CA GLY A 54 -2.09 -9.88 16.34
C GLY A 54 -1.62 -9.34 14.98
N LEU A 55 -2.54 -8.92 14.11
CA LEU A 55 -2.21 -8.31 12.83
C LEU A 55 -2.21 -6.78 12.98
N ASP A 56 -1.11 -6.16 12.55
CA ASP A 56 -1.04 -4.71 12.41
C ASP A 56 -1.82 -4.26 11.17
N VAL A 57 -2.20 -2.98 11.09
CA VAL A 57 -2.90 -2.43 9.92
C VAL A 57 -2.18 -1.21 9.33
N THR A 58 -2.34 -1.02 8.02
CA THR A 58 -2.24 0.30 7.40
C THR A 58 -3.53 0.53 6.61
N ILE A 59 -4.21 1.64 6.88
CA ILE A 59 -5.42 2.01 6.15
C ILE A 59 -5.11 2.95 4.98
N ASP A 60 -5.94 2.88 3.95
CA ASP A 60 -5.86 3.71 2.75
C ASP A 60 -7.27 4.18 2.39
N TYR A 61 -7.49 5.49 2.43
CA TYR A 61 -8.74 6.08 1.98
C TYR A 61 -8.76 6.14 0.46
N LEU A 62 -9.69 5.42 -0.15
CA LEU A 62 -9.79 5.30 -1.59
C LEU A 62 -10.35 6.58 -2.22
N GLY A 63 -9.46 7.32 -2.87
CA GLY A 63 -9.78 8.37 -3.83
C GLY A 63 -8.64 8.47 -4.84
N GLU A 64 -8.96 8.28 -6.13
CA GLU A 64 -7.99 8.40 -7.22
C GLU A 64 -8.45 9.50 -8.20
N PHE A 65 -7.51 10.11 -8.90
CA PHE A 65 -7.76 11.07 -9.99
C PHE A 65 -8.47 12.35 -9.53
N ILE A 66 -7.91 13.04 -8.52
CA ILE A 66 -8.36 14.39 -8.19
C ILE A 66 -8.05 15.34 -9.36
N GLU A 67 -8.97 16.24 -9.64
CA GLU A 67 -8.90 17.21 -10.73
C GLU A 67 -8.87 18.67 -10.22
N SER A 68 -9.03 18.92 -8.91
CA SER A 68 -8.98 20.25 -8.31
C SER A 68 -8.29 20.32 -6.93
N GLU A 69 -7.95 21.53 -6.49
CA GLU A 69 -7.39 21.77 -5.17
C GLU A 69 -8.40 21.47 -4.05
N GLU A 70 -9.69 21.71 -4.29
CA GLU A 70 -10.76 21.38 -3.35
C GLU A 70 -10.86 19.86 -3.14
N GLU A 71 -10.75 19.06 -4.19
CA GLU A 71 -10.73 17.60 -4.09
C GLU A 71 -9.48 17.10 -3.34
N ALA A 72 -8.31 17.72 -3.59
CA ALA A 72 -7.09 17.41 -2.82
C ALA A 72 -7.26 17.74 -1.32
N MET A 73 -7.91 18.86 -1.02
CA MET A 73 -8.23 19.28 0.34
C MET A 73 -9.20 18.32 1.02
N GLU A 74 -10.23 17.84 0.31
CA GLU A 74 -11.16 16.83 0.82
C GLU A 74 -10.43 15.52 1.15
N MET A 75 -9.57 15.03 0.25
CA MET A 75 -8.73 13.85 0.49
C MET A 75 -7.79 14.03 1.69
N THR A 76 -7.24 15.23 1.86
CA THR A 76 -6.40 15.59 3.01
C THR A 76 -7.19 15.50 4.31
N ASN A 77 -8.41 16.04 4.33
CA ASN A 77 -9.27 15.99 5.52
C ASN A 77 -9.71 14.56 5.85
N GLN A 78 -9.93 13.70 4.84
CA GLN A 78 -10.23 12.28 5.05
C GLN A 78 -9.06 11.51 5.65
N CYS A 79 -7.82 11.83 5.25
CA CYS A 79 -6.61 11.29 5.88
C CYS A 79 -6.48 11.71 7.35
N ILE A 80 -6.73 12.99 7.65
CA ILE A 80 -6.74 13.55 9.01
C ILE A 80 -7.82 12.87 9.87
N GLU A 81 -9.04 12.70 9.34
CA GLU A 81 -10.13 12.00 10.04
C GLU A 81 -9.74 10.55 10.37
N ALA A 82 -9.06 9.85 9.44
CA ALA A 82 -8.54 8.51 9.67
C ALA A 82 -7.52 8.48 10.81
N ILE A 83 -6.55 9.39 10.81
CA ILE A 83 -5.52 9.51 11.86
C ILE A 83 -6.18 9.77 13.22
N GLN A 84 -7.13 10.71 13.28
CA GLN A 84 -7.86 11.03 14.50
C GLN A 84 -8.69 9.84 15.00
N ALA A 85 -9.29 9.07 14.09
CA ALA A 85 -10.00 7.85 14.45
C ALA A 85 -9.04 6.79 15.02
N ILE A 86 -7.84 6.62 14.45
CA ILE A 86 -6.83 5.71 14.97
C ILE A 86 -6.46 6.08 16.42
N GLY A 87 -6.13 7.36 16.66
CA GLY A 87 -5.78 7.85 18.00
C GLY A 87 -6.94 7.74 19.00
N ARG A 88 -8.12 8.25 18.63
CA ARG A 88 -9.32 8.24 19.48
C ARG A 88 -9.76 6.83 19.89
N GLU A 89 -9.72 5.88 18.95
CA GLU A 89 -10.16 4.51 19.19
C GLU A 89 -9.04 3.63 19.77
N SER A 90 -7.80 4.16 19.86
CA SER A 90 -6.61 3.47 20.36
C SER A 90 -6.39 2.11 19.68
N ILE A 91 -6.40 2.11 18.35
CA ILE A 91 -6.23 0.92 17.50
C ILE A 91 -4.87 0.90 16.82
N GLU A 92 -4.33 -0.29 16.55
CA GLU A 92 -3.00 -0.47 15.94
C GLU A 92 -3.09 -0.34 14.41
N SER A 93 -2.92 0.89 13.91
CA SER A 93 -2.93 1.17 12.48
C SER A 93 -2.00 2.33 12.09
N GLN A 94 -1.53 2.27 10.85
CA GLN A 94 -0.82 3.32 10.14
C GLN A 94 -1.68 3.88 9.00
N LEU A 95 -1.23 4.93 8.32
CA LEU A 95 -1.87 5.48 7.13
C LEU A 95 -1.00 5.25 5.89
N SER A 96 -1.58 4.81 4.78
CA SER A 96 -1.00 4.88 3.44
C SER A 96 -1.78 5.86 2.59
N LEU A 97 -1.10 6.60 1.73
CA LEU A 97 -1.72 7.58 0.84
C LEU A 97 -0.93 7.72 -0.46
N LYS A 98 -1.53 8.35 -1.47
CA LYS A 98 -0.88 8.66 -2.76
C LYS A 98 -0.76 10.17 -2.90
N LEU A 99 0.37 10.67 -3.39
CA LEU A 99 0.55 12.12 -3.51
C LEU A 99 -0.35 12.72 -4.58
N THR A 100 -0.74 11.95 -5.62
CA THR A 100 -1.72 12.44 -6.60
C THR A 100 -3.05 12.80 -5.98
N SER A 101 -3.55 12.03 -4.99
CA SER A 101 -4.80 12.38 -4.31
C SER A 101 -4.67 13.64 -3.44
N LEU A 102 -3.45 14.11 -3.18
CA LEU A 102 -3.14 15.33 -2.44
C LEU A 102 -2.74 16.51 -3.34
N GLY A 103 -2.84 16.37 -4.66
CA GLY A 103 -2.55 17.47 -5.59
C GLY A 103 -1.21 17.40 -6.31
N LEU A 104 -0.47 16.28 -6.28
CA LEU A 104 0.87 16.20 -6.91
C LEU A 104 0.89 16.62 -8.38
N ASP A 105 -0.15 16.23 -9.14
CA ASP A 105 -0.27 16.52 -10.56
C ASP A 105 -0.79 17.95 -10.83
N LEU A 106 -1.30 18.64 -9.80
CA LEU A 106 -1.67 20.06 -9.85
C LEU A 106 -0.45 20.94 -9.52
N SER A 107 0.18 20.69 -8.37
CA SER A 107 1.38 21.37 -7.91
C SER A 107 2.06 20.57 -6.80
N SER A 108 3.39 20.45 -6.87
CA SER A 108 4.16 19.84 -5.79
C SER A 108 4.04 20.61 -4.47
N ASP A 109 3.87 21.94 -4.52
CA ASP A 109 3.71 22.76 -3.32
C ASP A 109 2.39 22.46 -2.60
N ILE A 110 1.31 22.22 -3.35
CA ILE A 110 0.00 21.82 -2.80
C ILE A 110 0.12 20.47 -2.11
N ALA A 111 0.73 19.48 -2.78
CA ALA A 111 0.96 18.17 -2.20
C ALA A 111 1.81 18.24 -0.91
N ILE A 112 2.86 19.05 -0.90
CA ILE A 112 3.70 19.26 0.29
C ILE A 112 2.92 19.91 1.44
N GLN A 113 2.11 20.93 1.16
CA GLN A 113 1.30 21.60 2.18
C GLN A 113 0.25 20.66 2.79
N ASN A 114 -0.43 19.87 1.95
CA ASN A 114 -1.38 18.85 2.40
C ASN A 114 -0.69 17.75 3.22
N MET A 115 0.47 17.28 2.76
CA MET A 115 1.27 16.30 3.51
C MET A 115 1.69 16.81 4.88
N LYS A 116 2.14 18.07 5.00
CA LYS A 116 2.52 18.65 6.30
C LYS A 116 1.37 18.59 7.30
N ARG A 117 0.16 18.98 6.87
CA ARG A 117 -1.04 18.92 7.72
C ARG A 117 -1.38 17.51 8.17
N ILE A 118 -1.22 16.53 7.28
CA ILE A 118 -1.42 15.11 7.61
C ILE A 118 -0.35 14.64 8.60
N LEU A 119 0.91 14.99 8.39
CA LEU A 119 2.03 14.56 9.24
C LEU A 119 2.00 15.20 10.62
N ASP A 120 1.61 16.47 10.73
CA ASP A 120 1.41 17.17 12.00
C ASP A 120 0.33 16.46 12.84
N GLU A 121 -0.81 16.12 12.22
CA GLU A 121 -1.86 15.35 12.90
C GLU A 121 -1.39 13.93 13.24
N ALA A 122 -0.65 13.29 12.34
CA ALA A 122 -0.12 11.96 12.54
C ALA A 122 0.86 11.91 13.72
N GLU A 123 1.71 12.91 13.88
CA GLU A 123 2.62 13.02 15.02
C GLU A 123 1.83 13.17 16.34
N ALA A 124 0.82 14.04 16.35
CA ALA A 124 -0.04 14.25 17.53
C ALA A 124 -0.79 12.99 17.99
N ASN A 125 -1.07 12.05 17.08
CA ASN A 125 -1.77 10.80 17.37
C ASN A 125 -0.86 9.57 17.36
N GLY A 126 0.47 9.73 17.19
CA GLY A 126 1.41 8.61 17.14
C GLY A 126 1.24 7.69 15.92
N VAL A 127 0.71 8.20 14.82
CA VAL A 127 0.44 7.45 13.58
C VAL A 127 1.60 7.61 12.60
N PHE A 128 2.03 6.50 12.00
CA PHE A 128 3.02 6.50 10.93
C PHE A 128 2.34 6.62 9.56
N VAL A 129 2.92 7.42 8.66
CA VAL A 129 2.39 7.67 7.31
C VAL A 129 3.34 7.14 6.25
N THR A 130 2.83 6.32 5.32
CA THR A 130 3.58 5.84 4.16
C THR A 130 3.09 6.50 2.89
N ILE A 131 3.98 7.17 2.17
CA ILE A 131 3.71 7.66 0.81
C ILE A 131 3.82 6.49 -0.17
N ASP A 132 2.70 6.05 -0.73
CA ASP A 132 2.68 5.04 -1.78
C ASP A 132 3.37 5.53 -3.05
N MET A 133 4.12 4.62 -3.67
CA MET A 133 4.75 4.87 -4.96
C MET A 133 3.79 4.54 -6.11
N GLU A 134 3.55 5.54 -6.95
CA GLU A 134 2.67 5.45 -8.11
C GLU A 134 3.43 4.97 -9.36
N ASP A 135 2.97 5.34 -10.56
CA ASP A 135 3.66 4.99 -11.81
C ASP A 135 5.00 5.72 -11.98
N TYR A 136 5.78 5.23 -12.94
CA TYR A 136 7.15 5.68 -13.18
C TYR A 136 7.30 7.19 -13.34
N SER A 137 6.32 7.88 -13.94
CA SER A 137 6.40 9.32 -14.21
C SER A 137 6.41 10.17 -12.93
N ARG A 138 5.96 9.60 -11.81
CA ARG A 138 5.83 10.28 -10.51
C ARG A 138 6.96 9.94 -9.55
N CYS A 139 7.73 8.88 -9.79
CA CYS A 139 8.78 8.41 -8.87
C CYS A 139 9.73 9.52 -8.42
N GLU A 140 10.26 10.29 -9.36
CA GLU A 140 11.21 11.38 -9.04
C GLU A 140 10.59 12.45 -8.13
N LYS A 141 9.37 12.90 -8.48
CA LYS A 141 8.66 13.91 -7.69
C LYS A 141 8.33 13.39 -6.28
N THR A 142 7.86 12.14 -6.19
CA THR A 142 7.56 11.49 -4.91
C THR A 142 8.78 11.38 -4.02
N LEU A 143 9.92 10.90 -4.54
CA LEU A 143 11.15 10.76 -3.76
C LEU A 143 11.72 12.12 -3.34
N ARG A 144 11.61 13.16 -4.18
CA ARG A 144 11.99 14.53 -3.80
C ARG A 144 11.15 15.04 -2.63
N ILE A 145 9.83 14.88 -2.69
CA ILE A 145 8.91 15.29 -1.63
C ILE A 145 9.18 14.50 -0.34
N PHE A 146 9.38 13.18 -0.45
CA PHE A 146 9.75 12.34 0.70
C PHE A 146 11.04 12.84 1.35
N LYS A 147 12.11 13.07 0.57
CA LYS A 147 13.39 13.59 1.08
C LYS A 147 13.22 14.92 1.81
N GLU A 148 12.42 15.85 1.25
CA GLU A 148 12.14 17.13 1.91
C GLU A 148 11.42 16.93 3.26
N LEU A 149 10.35 16.14 3.28
CA LEU A 149 9.54 15.94 4.48
C LEU A 149 10.28 15.13 5.56
N LYS A 150 11.07 14.12 5.18
CA LYS A 150 11.83 13.28 6.12
C LYS A 150 12.90 14.07 6.90
N THR A 151 13.34 15.23 6.41
CA THR A 151 14.21 16.13 7.20
C THR A 151 13.50 16.80 8.38
N LYS A 152 12.17 16.74 8.45
CA LYS A 152 11.35 17.40 9.47
C LYS A 152 10.45 16.45 10.26
N TYR A 153 10.12 15.30 9.68
CA TYR A 153 9.17 14.34 10.25
C TYR A 153 9.81 12.96 10.34
N ASP A 154 9.70 12.30 11.48
CA ASP A 154 10.20 10.93 11.68
C ASP A 154 9.14 9.86 11.43
N ASN A 155 7.87 10.22 11.52
CA ASN A 155 6.70 9.36 11.31
C ASN A 155 6.31 9.22 9.83
N ILE A 156 7.29 9.28 8.91
CA ILE A 156 7.08 9.18 7.46
C ILE A 156 7.96 8.13 6.81
N GLY A 157 7.37 7.36 5.88
CA GLY A 157 8.06 6.40 5.02
C GLY A 157 7.60 6.50 3.57
N THR A 158 8.21 5.71 2.70
CA THR A 158 7.78 5.62 1.29
C THR A 158 7.94 4.21 0.72
N VAL A 159 7.60 4.04 -0.55
CA VAL A 159 7.58 2.76 -1.25
C VAL A 159 8.63 2.73 -2.34
N ILE A 160 9.30 1.59 -2.51
CA ILE A 160 10.23 1.33 -3.61
C ILE A 160 9.80 0.08 -4.39
N GLN A 161 9.92 0.13 -5.71
CA GLN A 161 9.37 -0.87 -6.63
C GLN A 161 10.48 -1.67 -7.33
N ALA A 162 10.60 -2.96 -7.06
CA ALA A 162 11.68 -3.82 -7.55
C ALA A 162 11.71 -3.98 -9.08
N TYR A 163 10.59 -3.80 -9.78
CA TYR A 163 10.55 -3.93 -11.24
C TYR A 163 11.20 -2.78 -12.01
N LEU A 164 11.50 -1.64 -11.38
CA LEU A 164 12.12 -0.50 -12.06
C LEU A 164 13.64 -0.65 -12.07
N ARG A 165 14.27 -0.25 -13.17
CA ARG A 165 15.73 -0.24 -13.32
C ARG A 165 16.42 0.82 -12.44
N ARG A 166 15.72 1.91 -12.11
CA ARG A 166 16.22 3.03 -11.28
C ARG A 166 16.35 2.70 -9.79
N THR A 167 15.62 1.69 -9.33
CA THR A 167 15.40 1.39 -7.91
C THR A 167 16.66 1.24 -7.07
N GLU A 168 17.71 0.60 -7.59
CA GLU A 168 18.96 0.47 -6.82
C GLU A 168 19.62 1.83 -6.56
N ASN A 169 19.59 2.73 -7.54
CA ASN A 169 20.15 4.07 -7.39
C ASN A 169 19.30 4.91 -6.43
N ASP A 170 17.97 4.86 -6.58
CA ASP A 170 17.04 5.54 -5.68
C ASP A 170 17.31 5.14 -4.23
N MET A 171 17.48 3.85 -3.94
CA MET A 171 17.76 3.39 -2.58
C MET A 171 19.13 3.84 -2.05
N LYS A 172 20.16 3.88 -2.88
CA LYS A 172 21.47 4.42 -2.48
C LYS A 172 21.39 5.90 -2.12
N GLU A 173 20.59 6.68 -2.84
CA GLU A 173 20.36 8.09 -2.52
C GLU A 173 19.56 8.28 -1.23
N LEU A 174 18.57 7.40 -1.00
CA LEU A 174 17.72 7.48 0.18
C LEU A 174 18.40 7.03 1.47
N ASP A 175 19.48 6.24 1.38
CA ASP A 175 20.19 5.68 2.54
C ASP A 175 20.58 6.72 3.59
N ALA A 176 21.01 7.91 3.15
CA ALA A 176 21.40 9.03 4.00
C ALA A 176 20.24 9.63 4.83
N TYR A 177 19.00 9.22 4.57
CA TYR A 177 17.79 9.69 5.25
C TYR A 177 17.23 8.67 6.26
N GLU A 178 17.93 7.55 6.48
CA GLU A 178 17.51 6.44 7.35
C GLU A 178 16.03 6.04 7.12
N PRO A 179 15.65 5.72 5.87
CA PRO A 179 14.26 5.70 5.48
C PRO A 179 13.56 4.42 5.97
N ASN A 180 12.32 4.56 6.43
CA ASN A 180 11.42 3.41 6.50
C ASN A 180 10.85 3.14 5.11
N LEU A 181 11.22 2.00 4.52
CA LEU A 181 10.80 1.64 3.17
C LEU A 181 9.90 0.42 3.15
N ARG A 182 8.78 0.57 2.45
CA ARG A 182 7.96 -0.54 1.96
C ARG A 182 8.48 -0.97 0.60
N LEU A 183 8.95 -2.20 0.50
CA LEU A 183 9.49 -2.78 -0.74
C LEU A 183 8.42 -3.63 -1.41
N VAL A 184 8.12 -3.33 -2.67
CA VAL A 184 7.11 -4.04 -3.49
C VAL A 184 7.72 -4.49 -4.82
N LYS A 185 7.06 -5.42 -5.52
CA LYS A 185 7.45 -5.75 -6.91
C LYS A 185 7.17 -4.60 -7.89
N GLY A 186 6.04 -3.91 -7.73
CA GLY A 186 5.52 -2.92 -8.67
C GLY A 186 4.17 -3.34 -9.25
N ALA A 187 3.27 -2.37 -9.44
CA ALA A 187 1.86 -2.63 -9.79
C ALA A 187 1.44 -2.04 -11.15
N TYR A 188 2.19 -1.09 -11.68
CA TYR A 188 1.82 -0.34 -12.88
C TYR A 188 2.33 -1.02 -14.15
N LYS A 189 1.71 -0.69 -15.28
CA LYS A 189 2.17 -1.14 -16.60
C LYS A 189 3.05 -0.06 -17.18
N GLU A 190 4.34 -0.36 -17.29
CA GLU A 190 5.37 0.58 -17.71
C GLU A 190 6.06 0.15 -19.02
N PRO A 191 6.71 1.09 -19.74
CA PRO A 191 7.56 0.78 -20.87
C PRO A 191 8.72 -0.16 -20.50
N LYS A 192 9.15 -1.03 -21.43
CA LYS A 192 10.21 -2.04 -21.18
C LYS A 192 11.59 -1.40 -20.94
N GLU A 193 11.74 -0.16 -21.35
CA GLU A 193 12.94 0.65 -21.23
C GLU A 193 13.23 0.98 -19.76
N VAL A 194 12.18 1.14 -18.94
CA VAL A 194 12.31 1.53 -17.53
C VAL A 194 12.13 0.38 -16.55
N VAL A 195 11.64 -0.79 -17.02
CA VAL A 195 11.42 -1.96 -16.18
C VAL A 195 12.23 -3.18 -16.57
N PHE A 196 12.33 -4.12 -15.64
CA PHE A 196 12.69 -5.50 -15.91
C PHE A 196 11.52 -6.23 -16.57
N PRO A 197 11.63 -6.66 -17.85
CA PRO A 197 10.49 -7.26 -18.56
C PRO A 197 10.22 -8.71 -18.14
N LYS A 198 11.22 -9.41 -17.61
CA LYS A 198 11.08 -10.80 -17.15
C LYS A 198 10.77 -10.81 -15.67
N LYS A 199 9.78 -11.62 -15.28
CA LYS A 199 9.42 -11.81 -13.87
C LYS A 199 10.60 -12.25 -13.01
N GLN A 200 11.47 -13.13 -13.53
CA GLN A 200 12.65 -13.60 -12.80
C GLN A 200 13.58 -12.45 -12.44
N ASP A 201 13.83 -11.53 -13.37
CA ASP A 201 14.68 -10.35 -13.12
C ASP A 201 14.07 -9.44 -12.04
N VAL A 202 12.74 -9.29 -12.01
CA VAL A 202 12.02 -8.57 -10.93
C VAL A 202 12.18 -9.28 -9.58
N ASP A 203 12.03 -10.61 -9.56
CA ASP A 203 12.13 -11.41 -8.34
C ASP A 203 13.56 -11.38 -7.77
N GLU A 204 14.59 -11.44 -8.61
CA GLU A 204 15.99 -11.32 -8.20
C GLU A 204 16.32 -9.90 -7.73
N ASN A 205 15.85 -8.86 -8.43
CA ASN A 205 16.04 -7.50 -7.95
C ASN A 205 15.31 -7.25 -6.62
N PHE A 206 14.14 -7.87 -6.41
CA PHE A 206 13.40 -7.74 -5.16
C PHE A 206 14.18 -8.33 -3.97
N LYS A 207 14.77 -9.53 -4.13
CA LYS A 207 15.67 -10.12 -3.14
C LYS A 207 16.87 -9.22 -2.85
N LYS A 208 17.49 -8.68 -3.90
CA LYS A 208 18.65 -7.77 -3.80
C LYS A 208 18.32 -6.54 -2.97
N ILE A 209 17.19 -5.88 -3.22
CA ILE A 209 16.82 -4.67 -2.49
C ILE A 209 16.39 -4.95 -1.05
N ILE A 210 15.75 -6.10 -0.78
CA ILE A 210 15.45 -6.54 0.60
C ILE A 210 16.75 -6.71 1.38
N GLU A 211 17.72 -7.45 0.81
CA GLU A 211 19.03 -7.66 1.45
C GLU A 211 19.76 -6.34 1.68
N MET A 212 19.86 -5.50 0.65
CA MET A 212 20.52 -4.20 0.75
C MET A 212 19.92 -3.32 1.86
N HIS A 213 18.60 -3.16 1.90
CA HIS A 213 17.96 -2.27 2.87
C HIS A 213 18.08 -2.78 4.31
N MET A 214 17.89 -4.08 4.51
CA MET A 214 17.98 -4.67 5.84
C MET A 214 19.42 -4.67 6.38
N LEU A 215 20.42 -4.90 5.53
CA LEU A 215 21.83 -4.86 5.94
C LEU A 215 22.34 -3.43 6.22
N ASN A 216 21.68 -2.41 5.67
CA ASN A 216 21.93 -1.02 6.05
C ASN A 216 21.33 -0.66 7.44
N GLY A 217 20.57 -1.58 8.07
CA GLY A 217 20.01 -1.40 9.41
C GLY A 217 18.65 -0.70 9.45
N HIS A 218 18.10 -0.31 8.30
CA HIS A 218 16.85 0.45 8.23
C HIS A 218 15.61 -0.42 8.40
N TYR A 219 14.50 0.19 8.84
CA TYR A 219 13.22 -0.49 8.97
C TYR A 219 12.68 -0.91 7.59
N THR A 220 12.39 -2.20 7.41
CA THR A 220 12.01 -2.73 6.10
C THR A 220 10.64 -3.39 6.14
N ALA A 221 9.67 -2.85 5.40
CA ALA A 221 8.39 -3.51 5.16
C ALA A 221 8.43 -4.34 3.86
N VAL A 222 8.49 -5.66 3.97
CA VAL A 222 8.48 -6.58 2.82
C VAL A 222 7.04 -6.86 2.38
N ALA A 223 6.54 -6.06 1.46
CA ALA A 223 5.17 -6.12 0.98
C ALA A 223 5.01 -7.09 -0.21
N THR A 224 4.69 -8.35 0.10
CA THR A 224 4.60 -9.43 -0.90
C THR A 224 3.67 -10.55 -0.46
N HIS A 225 3.03 -11.20 -1.44
CA HIS A 225 2.28 -12.44 -1.25
C HIS A 225 3.01 -13.68 -1.81
N ASP A 226 4.28 -13.53 -2.17
CA ASP A 226 5.09 -14.57 -2.81
C ASP A 226 5.86 -15.39 -1.76
N ASP A 227 5.54 -16.68 -1.63
CA ASP A 227 6.21 -17.58 -0.68
C ASP A 227 7.72 -17.65 -0.88
N LYS A 228 8.20 -17.57 -2.12
CA LYS A 228 9.65 -17.63 -2.38
C LYS A 228 10.39 -16.42 -1.81
N ILE A 229 9.74 -15.26 -1.83
CA ILE A 229 10.31 -14.02 -1.27
C ILE A 229 10.21 -14.04 0.26
N ILE A 230 9.10 -14.54 0.81
CA ILE A 230 8.93 -14.69 2.26
C ILE A 230 10.01 -15.62 2.82
N GLU A 231 10.19 -16.82 2.25
CA GLU A 231 11.21 -17.78 2.70
C GLU A 231 12.62 -17.26 2.48
N TYR A 232 12.89 -16.56 1.37
CA TYR A 232 14.16 -15.87 1.18
C TYR A 232 14.45 -14.87 2.31
N THR A 233 13.46 -14.05 2.67
CA THR A 233 13.59 -13.02 3.72
C THR A 233 13.83 -13.68 5.09
N LYS A 234 13.09 -14.75 5.43
CA LYS A 234 13.30 -15.52 6.66
C LYS A 234 14.73 -16.07 6.74
N ASN A 235 15.25 -16.63 5.64
CA ASN A 235 16.61 -17.16 5.57
C ASN A 235 17.67 -16.06 5.70
N LEU A 236 17.45 -14.90 5.07
CA LEU A 236 18.33 -13.74 5.19
C LEU A 236 18.42 -13.26 6.66
N VAL A 237 17.27 -13.13 7.31
CA VAL A 237 17.15 -12.71 8.71
C VAL A 237 17.91 -13.66 9.64
N LEU A 238 17.74 -14.97 9.45
CA LEU A 238 18.48 -16.00 10.21
C LEU A 238 19.99 -15.93 9.94
N LYS A 239 20.39 -15.80 8.67
CA LYS A 239 21.80 -15.77 8.26
C LYS A 239 22.56 -14.58 8.85
N HIS A 240 21.91 -13.43 8.95
CA HIS A 240 22.54 -12.18 9.39
C HIS A 240 22.14 -11.75 10.81
N ASN A 241 21.38 -12.58 11.55
CA ASN A 241 20.85 -12.27 12.89
C ASN A 241 20.11 -10.93 12.95
N ILE A 242 19.28 -10.65 11.94
CA ILE A 242 18.51 -9.40 11.85
C ILE A 242 17.38 -9.44 12.88
N PRO A 243 17.20 -8.41 13.73
CA PRO A 243 16.10 -8.37 14.69
C PRO A 243 14.74 -8.41 13.99
N LYS A 244 13.77 -9.15 14.54
CA LYS A 244 12.42 -9.24 13.97
C LYS A 244 11.66 -7.91 14.06
N GLU A 245 12.11 -7.01 14.92
CA GLU A 245 11.58 -5.66 15.10
C GLU A 245 12.07 -4.69 14.02
N GLN A 246 13.16 -5.02 13.30
CA GLN A 246 13.71 -4.20 12.22
C GLN A 246 12.90 -4.35 10.92
N PHE A 247 11.98 -5.32 10.84
CA PHE A 247 11.22 -5.54 9.62
C PHE A 247 9.83 -6.10 9.88
N GLU A 248 9.00 -6.05 8.84
CA GLU A 248 7.68 -6.68 8.85
C GLU A 248 7.35 -7.27 7.48
N PHE A 249 6.41 -8.20 7.46
CA PHE A 249 5.74 -8.59 6.23
C PHE A 249 4.47 -7.76 6.03
N GLN A 250 4.15 -7.45 4.79
CA GLN A 250 2.93 -6.73 4.43
C GLN A 250 2.12 -7.45 3.35
N MET A 251 0.80 -7.52 3.54
CA MET A 251 -0.12 -8.15 2.60
C MET A 251 -1.42 -7.37 2.50
N LEU A 252 -2.02 -7.38 1.31
CA LEU A 252 -3.35 -6.83 1.09
C LEU A 252 -4.44 -7.57 1.87
N TYR A 253 -5.43 -6.80 2.33
CA TYR A 253 -6.63 -7.31 2.99
C TYR A 253 -7.38 -8.33 2.12
N GLY A 254 -7.83 -9.42 2.75
CA GLY A 254 -8.55 -10.52 2.09
C GLY A 254 -7.69 -11.46 1.25
N ILE A 255 -6.37 -11.26 1.16
CA ILE A 255 -5.46 -12.07 0.34
C ILE A 255 -4.50 -12.88 1.22
N ARG A 256 -4.57 -14.22 1.08
CA ARG A 256 -3.73 -15.17 1.84
C ARG A 256 -3.84 -15.01 3.37
N THR A 257 -5.05 -14.83 3.88
CA THR A 257 -5.32 -14.60 5.32
C THR A 257 -4.73 -15.68 6.24
N GLU A 258 -4.72 -16.94 5.80
CA GLU A 258 -4.09 -18.04 6.57
C GLU A 258 -2.57 -17.82 6.74
N LYS A 259 -1.88 -17.37 5.68
CA LYS A 259 -0.44 -17.08 5.73
C LYS A 259 -0.16 -15.84 6.60
N GLN A 260 -1.06 -14.86 6.60
CA GLN A 260 -0.94 -13.69 7.48
C GLN A 260 -0.93 -14.13 8.96
N GLU A 261 -1.90 -14.96 9.37
CA GLU A 261 -1.97 -15.49 10.74
C GLU A 261 -0.81 -16.45 11.07
N GLU A 262 -0.33 -17.22 10.10
CA GLU A 262 0.86 -18.07 10.26
C GLU A 262 2.12 -17.24 10.56
N LEU A 263 2.34 -16.13 9.85
CA LEU A 263 3.50 -15.26 10.08
C LEU A 263 3.48 -14.62 11.47
N VAL A 264 2.31 -14.25 11.98
CA VAL A 264 2.13 -13.78 13.37
C VAL A 264 2.49 -14.88 14.36
N LYS A 265 2.02 -16.13 14.13
CA LYS A 265 2.35 -17.28 14.99
C LYS A 265 3.84 -17.61 15.00
N ASP A 266 4.52 -17.40 13.87
CA ASP A 266 5.98 -17.51 13.75
C ASP A 266 6.73 -16.35 14.45
N GLY A 267 6.00 -15.38 15.02
CA GLY A 267 6.53 -14.23 15.75
C GLY A 267 7.04 -13.10 14.86
N TYR A 268 6.63 -13.03 13.59
CA TYR A 268 6.93 -11.91 12.71
C TYR A 268 5.85 -10.84 12.81
N ARG A 269 6.24 -9.56 12.69
CA ARG A 269 5.28 -8.48 12.43
C ARG A 269 4.64 -8.68 11.06
N MET A 270 3.31 -8.60 11.02
CA MET A 270 2.52 -8.82 9.83
C MET A 270 1.46 -7.72 9.74
N ARG A 271 1.67 -6.78 8.81
CA ARG A 271 0.76 -5.66 8.59
C ARG A 271 -0.15 -5.89 7.38
N VAL A 272 -1.44 -5.68 7.58
CA VAL A 272 -2.46 -5.82 6.54
C VAL A 272 -2.78 -4.45 5.95
N TYR A 273 -2.71 -4.33 4.62
CA TYR A 273 -3.12 -3.11 3.91
C TYR A 273 -4.64 -3.15 3.67
N VAL A 274 -5.37 -2.27 4.34
CA VAL A 274 -6.83 -2.25 4.44
C VAL A 274 -7.38 -0.99 3.76
N PRO A 275 -7.85 -1.09 2.52
CA PRO A 275 -8.49 0.04 1.86
C PRO A 275 -9.93 0.21 2.35
N TYR A 276 -10.41 1.46 2.38
CA TYR A 276 -11.78 1.82 2.70
C TYR A 276 -12.21 3.08 1.94
N GLY A 277 -13.50 3.40 1.96
CA GLY A 277 -14.05 4.58 1.31
C GLY A 277 -14.93 4.26 0.11
N THR A 278 -15.50 5.31 -0.46
CA THR A 278 -16.55 5.17 -1.48
C THR A 278 -15.99 4.78 -2.85
N ASP A 279 -14.72 5.06 -3.15
CA ASP A 279 -14.10 4.78 -4.45
C ASP A 279 -13.52 3.36 -4.61
N TRP A 280 -14.26 2.37 -4.11
CA TRP A 280 -13.82 0.98 -4.02
C TRP A 280 -13.78 0.22 -5.35
N TYR A 281 -14.51 0.67 -6.37
CA TYR A 281 -14.75 -0.12 -7.58
C TYR A 281 -13.48 -0.34 -8.41
N GLY A 282 -12.74 0.73 -8.70
CA GLY A 282 -11.50 0.64 -9.48
C GLY A 282 -10.47 -0.25 -8.78
N TYR A 283 -10.31 -0.07 -7.47
CA TYR A 283 -9.47 -0.91 -6.63
C TYR A 283 -9.87 -2.39 -6.68
N PHE A 284 -11.16 -2.69 -6.46
CA PHE A 284 -11.69 -4.04 -6.48
C PHE A 284 -11.46 -4.74 -7.83
N MET A 285 -11.69 -4.04 -8.95
CA MET A 285 -11.45 -4.59 -10.29
C MET A 285 -9.98 -4.93 -10.52
N ARG A 286 -9.04 -4.10 -10.04
CA ARG A 286 -7.61 -4.42 -10.11
C ARG A 286 -7.25 -5.66 -9.30
N ARG A 287 -7.84 -5.84 -8.10
CA ARG A 287 -7.66 -7.07 -7.30
C ARG A 287 -8.18 -8.32 -8.02
N LEU A 288 -9.29 -8.22 -8.76
CA LEU A 288 -9.78 -9.34 -9.59
C LEU A 288 -8.86 -9.65 -10.77
N ALA A 289 -8.22 -8.63 -11.35
CA ALA A 289 -7.29 -8.80 -12.46
C ALA A 289 -5.99 -9.53 -12.08
N GLU A 290 -5.63 -9.56 -10.80
CA GLU A 290 -4.33 -10.06 -10.32
C GLU A 290 -4.21 -11.57 -10.30
N ARG A 291 -5.27 -12.29 -9.92
CA ARG A 291 -5.26 -13.76 -9.84
C ARG A 291 -6.63 -14.34 -10.19
N PRO A 292 -6.70 -15.40 -11.02
CA PRO A 292 -7.96 -16.11 -11.29
C PRO A 292 -8.65 -16.62 -10.02
N ALA A 293 -7.89 -16.98 -8.99
CA ALA A 293 -8.42 -17.39 -7.70
C ALA A 293 -9.30 -16.30 -7.07
N ASN A 294 -8.95 -15.02 -7.20
CA ASN A 294 -9.73 -13.90 -6.66
C ASN A 294 -11.14 -13.85 -7.29
N VAL A 295 -11.24 -14.15 -8.59
CA VAL A 295 -12.52 -14.26 -9.30
C VAL A 295 -13.34 -15.46 -8.80
N ALA A 296 -12.70 -16.62 -8.64
CA ALA A 296 -13.36 -17.82 -8.13
C ALA A 296 -13.94 -17.61 -6.72
N PHE A 297 -13.27 -16.84 -5.86
CA PHE A 297 -13.79 -16.50 -4.53
C PHE A 297 -15.02 -15.60 -4.59
N VAL A 298 -15.05 -14.62 -5.48
CA VAL A 298 -16.25 -13.77 -5.66
C VAL A 298 -17.44 -14.58 -6.14
N LEU A 299 -17.24 -15.48 -7.11
CA LEU A 299 -18.30 -16.36 -7.61
C LEU A 299 -18.85 -17.30 -6.52
N LYS A 300 -17.98 -17.86 -5.67
CA LYS A 300 -18.38 -18.66 -4.50
C LYS A 300 -19.11 -17.84 -3.43
N GLY A 301 -18.70 -16.60 -3.22
CA GLY A 301 -19.36 -15.67 -2.28
C GLY A 301 -20.76 -15.25 -2.73
N MET A 302 -21.02 -15.22 -4.04
CA MET A 302 -22.34 -14.90 -4.61
C MET A 302 -23.31 -16.09 -4.58
N SER A 303 -22.81 -17.32 -4.50
CA SER A 303 -23.62 -18.56 -4.45
C SER A 303 -23.96 -19.02 -3.03
N LYS A 304 -23.37 -18.39 -2.00
CA LYS A 304 -23.87 -18.45 -0.61
C LYS A 304 -24.86 -17.31 -0.38
N LYS A 305 -26.08 -17.45 -0.92
CA LYS A 305 -27.27 -16.72 -0.47
C LYS A 305 -28.29 -17.72 0.01
#